data_AF-A0A960MTH3-F1
#
_entry.id   AF-A0A960MTH3-F1
#
_cell.length_a   1.000
_cell.length_b   1.000
_cell.length_c   1.000
_cell.angle_alpha   90.00
_cell.angle_beta   90.00
_cell.angle_gamma   90.00
#
_symmetry.space_group_name_H-M   'P 1'
#
loop_
_entity.id
_entity.type
_entity.pdbx_description
1 polymer ?
#
loop_
_entity_poly.entity_id
_entity_poly.type
_entity_poly.pdbx_seq_one_letter_code
_entity_poly.pdbx_strand_id
1 'polypeptide(L)' 'MATERSLILLKPDCVQKKLCGEVIKRFEDAGFAIRGIKMFRLTDELLKEHYAHIADRPFFPDIVAFMQSSPVIGIVL' A
#
# COMPACT_ATOMS: atom_id res chain seq x y z
N MET A 1 -11.39 -0.77 -24.55
CA MET A 1 -10.14 -0.52 -23.79
C MET A 1 -9.74 -1.82 -23.10
N ALA A 2 -8.44 -2.05 -22.88
CA ALA A 2 -7.98 -3.24 -22.17
C ALA A 2 -8.39 -3.18 -20.69
N THR A 3 -8.52 -4.33 -20.04
CA THR A 3 -8.75 -4.38 -18.58
C THR A 3 -7.45 -3.98 -17.87
N GLU A 4 -7.45 -2.82 -17.22
CA GLU A 4 -6.33 -2.33 -16.43
C GLU A 4 -6.40 -2.85 -14.99
N ARG A 5 -5.25 -2.83 -14.32
CA ARG A 5 -5.11 -3.18 -12.90
C ARG A 5 -4.22 -2.18 -12.20
N SER A 6 -4.51 -1.90 -10.94
CA SER A 6 -3.71 -0.97 -10.14
C SER A 6 -3.48 -1.50 -8.74
N LEU A 7 -2.27 -1.27 -8.22
CA LEU A 7 -1.90 -1.58 -6.86
C LEU A 7 -2.27 -0.42 -5.94
N ILE A 8 -3.07 -0.72 -4.92
CA ILE A 8 -3.37 0.19 -3.82
C ILE A 8 -2.69 -0.34 -2.56
N LEU A 9 -1.91 0.51 -1.89
CA LEU A 9 -1.32 0.20 -0.58
C LEU A 9 -2.02 1.00 0.51
N LEU A 10 -2.72 0.30 1.40
CA LEU A 10 -3.19 0.84 2.66
C LEU A 10 -2.00 0.85 3.62
N LYS A 11 -1.44 2.04 3.79
CA LYS A 11 -0.25 2.32 4.61
C LYS A 11 -0.50 2.08 6.11
N PRO A 12 0.56 2.04 6.95
CA PRO A 12 0.45 1.73 8.37
C PRO A 12 -0.54 2.60 9.15
N ASP A 13 -0.66 3.88 8.80
CA ASP A 13 -1.60 4.81 9.43
C ASP A 13 -3.06 4.45 9.13
N CYS A 14 -3.38 3.99 7.91
CA CYS A 14 -4.71 3.51 7.55
C CYS A 14 -5.12 2.29 8.40
N VAL A 15 -4.17 1.37 8.60
CA VAL A 15 -4.37 0.17 9.43
C VAL A 15 -4.53 0.54 10.90
N GLN A 16 -3.63 1.35 11.44
CA GLN A 16 -3.65 1.76 12.85
C GLN A 16 -4.89 2.59 13.19
N LYS A 17 -5.34 3.45 12.28
CA LYS A 17 -6.56 4.26 12.44
C LYS A 17 -7.85 3.48 12.14
N LYS A 18 -7.76 2.18 11.82
CA LYS A 18 -8.90 1.29 11.51
C LYS A 18 -9.74 1.79 10.32
N LEU A 19 -9.10 2.39 9.32
CA LEU A 19 -9.74 2.97 8.14
C LEU A 19 -9.80 2.00 6.96
N CYS A 20 -9.25 0.79 7.08
CA CYS A 20 -9.16 -0.16 5.96
C CYS A 20 -10.51 -0.46 5.31
N GLY A 21 -11.54 -0.76 6.11
CA GLY A 21 -12.87 -1.08 5.59
C GLY A 21 -13.51 0.07 4.82
N GLU A 22 -13.35 1.30 5.32
CA GLU A 22 -13.84 2.52 4.66
C GLU A 22 -13.14 2.75 3.32
N VAL A 23 -11.82 2.56 3.25
CA VAL A 23 -11.05 2.71 2.00
C VAL A 23 -11.44 1.63 0.99
N ILE A 24 -11.56 0.38 1.42
CA ILE A 24 -12.00 -0.74 0.57
C ILE A 24 -13.39 -0.46 -0.01
N LYS A 25 -14.33 -0.07 0.85
CA LYS A 25 -15.70 0.24 0.47
C LYS A 25 -15.76 1.32 -0.62
N ARG A 26 -14.92 2.36 -0.54
CA ARG A 26 -14.88 3.40 -1.58
C ARG A 26 -14.52 2.88 -2.96
N PHE A 27 -13.64 1.89 -3.07
CA PHE A 27 -13.29 1.29 -4.35
C PHE A 27 -14.42 0.40 -4.88
N GLU A 28 -15.05 -0.38 -4.00
CA GLU A 28 -16.20 -1.22 -4.36
C GLU A 28 -17.41 -0.37 -4.79
N ASP A 29 -17.72 0.71 -4.06
CA ASP A 29 -18.79 1.66 -4.39
C ASP A 29 -18.53 2.38 -5.73
N ALA A 30 -17.26 2.62 -6.07
CA ALA A 30 -16.87 3.19 -7.36
C ALA A 30 -16.91 2.16 -8.51
N GLY A 31 -17.27 0.90 -8.23
CA GLY A 31 -17.41 -0.16 -9.23
C GLY A 31 -16.11 -0.87 -9.59
N PHE A 32 -15.02 -0.66 -8.84
CA PHE A 32 -13.78 -1.41 -9.05
C PHE A 32 -13.89 -2.82 -8.46
N ALA A 33 -13.35 -3.81 -9.16
CA ALA A 33 -13.35 -5.20 -8.72
C ALA A 33 -12.06 -5.52 -7.97
N ILE A 34 -12.14 -5.95 -6.71
CA ILE A 34 -10.94 -6.38 -5.99
C ILE A 34 -10.47 -7.74 -6.53
N ARG A 35 -9.33 -7.76 -7.21
CA ARG A 35 -8.71 -8.95 -7.82
C ARG A 35 -7.76 -9.68 -6.88
N GLY A 36 -7.26 -9.00 -5.86
CA GLY A 36 -6.39 -9.59 -4.85
C GLY A 36 -6.25 -8.69 -3.64
N ILE A 37 -6.12 -9.31 -2.46
CA ILE A 37 -5.92 -8.60 -1.20
C ILE A 37 -5.00 -9.41 -0.29
N LYS A 38 -4.01 -8.76 0.31
CA LYS A 38 -3.10 -9.40 1.26
C LYS A 38 -2.59 -8.40 2.29
N MET A 39 -2.60 -8.81 3.56
CA MET A 39 -1.86 -8.12 4.62
C MET A 39 -0.46 -8.72 4.76
N PHE A 40 0.57 -7.87 4.81
CA PHE A 40 1.96 -8.32 4.94
C PHE A 40 2.85 -7.22 5.54
N ARG A 41 4.00 -7.62 6.08
CA ARG A 41 5.05 -6.70 6.52
C ARG A 41 6.02 -6.47 5.37
N LEU A 42 6.43 -5.22 5.18
CA LEU A 42 7.40 -4.82 4.18
C LEU A 42 8.81 -5.07 4.69
N THR A 43 9.67 -5.66 3.86
CA THR A 43 11.11 -5.77 4.14
C THR A 43 11.86 -4.57 3.57
N ASP A 44 13.09 -4.36 4.02
CA ASP A 44 13.96 -3.29 3.50
C ASP A 44 14.22 -3.44 2.00
N GLU A 45 14.39 -4.67 1.52
CA GLU A 45 14.61 -4.95 0.10
C GLU A 45 13.39 -4.54 -0.73
N LEU A 46 12.19 -4.93 -0.29
CA LEU A 46 10.94 -4.62 -0.98
C LEU A 46 10.64 -3.11 -0.95
N LEU A 47 10.96 -2.42 0.15
CA LEU A 47 10.81 -0.97 0.25
C LEU A 47 11.77 -0.23 -0.68
N LYS A 48 13.03 -0.64 -0.74
CA LYS A 48 14.01 -0.08 -1.68
C LYS A 48 13.61 -0.29 -3.12
N GLU A 49 13.08 -1.47 -3.46
CA GLU A 49 12.56 -1.75 -4.79
C GLU A 49 11.34 -0.87 -5.12
N HIS A 50 10.35 -0.85 -4.23
CA HIS A 50 9.11 -0.09 -4.42
C HIS A 50 9.35 1.43 -4.53
N TYR A 51 10.29 1.95 -3.74
CA TYR A 51 10.66 3.37 -3.70
C TYR A 51 11.99 3.67 -4.40
N ALA A 52 12.42 2.84 -5.36
CA ALA A 52 13.73 2.99 -6.02
C ALA A 52 13.99 4.40 -6.58
N HIS A 53 12.93 5.07 -7.05
CA HIS A 53 12.96 6.44 -7.58
C HIS A 53 13.31 7.53 -6.54
N ILE A 54 13.21 7.23 -5.24
CA ILE A 54 13.50 8.15 -4.13
C ILE A 54 14.43 7.53 -3.07
N ALA A 55 14.99 6.34 -3.32
CA ALA A 55 15.80 5.62 -2.33
C ALA A 55 17.06 6.40 -1.91
N ASP A 56 17.60 7.24 -2.81
CA ASP A 56 18.79 8.06 -2.54
C ASP A 56 18.47 9.39 -1.84
N ARG A 57 17.20 9.66 -1.52
CA ARG A 57 16.79 10.92 -0.89
C ARG A 57 17.06 10.88 0.62
N PRO A 58 17.45 12.01 1.24
CA PRO A 58 17.80 12.05 2.67
C PRO A 58 16.65 11.69 3.61
N PHE A 59 15.39 11.83 3.15
CA PHE A 59 14.19 11.47 3.91
C PHE A 59 13.76 10.00 3.72
N PHE A 60 14.45 9.22 2.87
CA PHE A 60 14.08 7.83 2.63
C PHE A 60 14.10 6.95 3.89
N PRO A 61 15.05 7.10 4.84
CA PRO A 61 15.02 6.36 6.10
C PRO A 61 13.73 6.56 6.90
N ASP A 62 13.16 7.78 6.89
CA ASP A 62 11.90 8.07 7.58
C ASP A 62 10.71 7.36 6.92
N ILE A 63 10.72 7.24 5.58
CA ILE A 63 9.72 6.47 4.83
C ILE A 63 9.81 4.99 5.20
N VAL A 64 11.01 4.43 5.25
CA VAL A 64 11.22 3.02 5.62
C VAL A 64 10.72 2.77 7.04
N ALA A 65 11.13 3.60 8.01
CA ALA A 65 10.71 3.50 9.40
C ALA A 65 9.18 3.59 9.53
N PHE A 66 8.55 4.53 8.83
CA PHE A 66 7.09 4.66 8.80
C PHE A 66 6.42 3.42 8.21
N MET A 67 6.85 2.96 7.03
CA MET A 67 6.23 1.84 6.31
C MET A 67 6.44 0.49 7.01
N GLN A 68 7.48 0.34 7.83
CA GLN A 68 7.72 -0.86 8.64
C GLN A 68 7.05 -0.84 10.03
N SER A 69 6.52 0.31 10.46
CA SER A 69 5.92 0.48 11.80
C SER A 69 4.72 -0.45 12.07
N SER A 70 4.00 -0.88 11.02
CA SER A 70 2.96 -1.90 11.10
C SER A 70 2.79 -2.63 9.75
N PRO A 71 2.09 -3.78 9.72
CA PRO A 71 1.73 -4.41 8.45
C PRO A 71 0.89 -3.49 7.57
N VAL A 72 1.07 -3.60 6.25
CA VAL A 72 0.24 -2.91 5.24
C VAL A 72 -0.76 -3.87 4.63
N ILE A 73 -1.78 -3.34 3.96
CA ILE A 73 -2.66 -4.13 3.08
C ILE A 73 -2.41 -3.71 1.64
N GLY A 74 -1.98 -4.65 0.81
CA GLY A 74 -1.95 -4.49 -0.65
C GLY A 74 -3.25 -4.97 -1.26
N ILE A 75 -3.83 -4.17 -2.15
CA ILE A 75 -5.04 -4.46 -2.91
C ILE A 75 -4.73 -4.31 -4.39
N VAL A 76 -5.19 -5.25 -5.21
CA VAL A 76 -5.22 -5.13 -6.66
C VAL A 76 -6.67 -4.89 -7.08
N LEU A 77 -6.92 -3.77 -7.74
CA LEU A 77 -8.18 -3.48 -8.45
C LEU A 77 -8.14 -4.03 -9.88
#